data_AF-A0A382EKC9-F1
#
_entry.id   AF-A0A382EKC9-F1
#
_cell.length_a   1.000
_cell.length_b   1.000
_cell.length_c   1.000
_cell.angle_alpha   90.00
_cell.angle_beta   90.00
_cell.angle_gamma   90.00
#
_symmetry.space_group_name_H-M   'P 1'
#
loop_
_entity.id
_entity.type
_entity.pdbx_description
1 polymer ?
#
loop_
_entity_poly.entity_id
_entity_poly.type
_entity_poly.pdbx_seq_one_letter_code
_entity_poly.pdbx_strand_id
1 'polypeptide(L)' 'MHILIIGAGIIGVTTAYELLKDGHKVTVI' A
#
# COMPACT_ATOMS: atom_id res chain seq x y z
N MET A 1 5.39 8.23 -6.25
CA MET A 1 5.22 8.79 -4.87
C MET A 1 5.52 7.69 -3.85
N HIS A 2 5.96 8.02 -2.63
CA HIS A 2 6.15 7.03 -1.55
C HIS A 2 5.01 7.15 -0.56
N ILE A 3 4.30 6.04 -0.32
CA ILE A 3 3.06 6.00 0.47
C ILE A 3 3.28 5.09 1.67
N LEU A 4 2.93 5.59 2.86
CA LEU A 4 2.92 4.83 4.11
C LEU A 4 1.48 4.42 4.43
N ILE A 5 1.24 3.12 4.58
CA ILE A 5 -0.03 2.56 5.04
C ILE A 5 0.17 2.06 6.47
N ILE A 6 -0.72 2.47 7.37
CA ILE A 6 -0.70 2.05 8.77
C ILE A 6 -1.88 1.10 9.00
N GLY A 7 -1.57 -0.15 9.29
CA GLY A 7 -2.51 -1.26 9.43
C GLY A 7 -2.54 -2.19 8.21
N ALA A 8 -2.16 -3.45 8.41
CA ALA A 8 -2.16 -4.51 7.39
C ALA A 8 -3.45 -5.33 7.34
N GLY A 9 -4.61 -4.70 7.60
CA GLY A 9 -5.91 -5.33 7.39
C GLY A 9 -6.20 -5.59 5.91
N ILE A 10 -7.29 -6.31 5.60
CA ILE A 10 -7.65 -6.66 4.22
C ILE A 10 -7.66 -5.44 3.28
N ILE A 11 -8.20 -4.31 3.76
CA ILE A 11 -8.25 -3.05 3.01
C ILE A 11 -6.85 -2.48 2.80
N GLY A 12 -5.99 -2.51 3.83
CA GLY A 12 -4.63 -1.98 3.75
C GLY A 12 -3.77 -2.76 2.75
N VAL A 13 -3.88 -4.08 2.75
CA VAL A 13 -3.13 -4.95 1.83
C VAL A 13 -3.62 -4.82 0.40
N THR A 14 -4.94 -4.79 0.16
CA THR A 14 -5.47 -4.61 -1.20
C THR A 14 -5.15 -3.22 -1.75
N THR A 15 -5.19 -2.19 -0.90
CA THR A 15 -4.78 -0.83 -1.28
C THR A 15 -3.29 -0.78 -1.63
N ALA A 16 -2.43 -1.41 -0.82
CA ALA A 16 -1.00 -1.50 -1.11
C ALA A 16 -0.73 -2.20 -2.46
N TYR A 17 -1.48 -3.27 -2.74
CA TYR A 17 -1.36 -4.02 -3.99
C TYR A 17 -1.70 -3.18 -5.23
N GLU A 18 -2.82 -2.46 -5.22
CA GLU A 18 -3.19 -1.60 -6.35
C GLU A 18 -2.21 -0.43 -6.51
N LEU A 19 -1.78 0.19 -5.40
CA LEU A 19 -0.77 1.26 -5.46
C LEU A 19 0.57 0.80 -6.03
N LEU A 20 1.02 -0.41 -5.69
CA LEU A 20 2.23 -1.00 -6.26
C LEU A 20 2.09 -1.25 -7.77
N LYS A 21 0.92 -1.73 -8.23
CA LYS A 21 0.64 -1.90 -9.67
C LYS A 21 0.64 -0.59 -10.44
N ASP A 22 0.17 0.48 -9.80
CA ASP A 22 0.22 1.84 -10.35
C ASP A 22 1.63 2.45 -10.31
N GLY A 23 2.65 1.70 -9.89
CA GLY A 23 4.05 2.13 -9.87
C GLY A 23 4.44 2.96 -8.65
N HIS A 24 3.61 2.99 -7.61
CA HIS A 24 3.94 3.67 -6.37
C HIS A 24 4.83 2.80 -5.49
N LYS A 25 5.73 3.45 -4.75
CA LYS A 25 6.50 2.78 -3.72
C LYS A 25 5.67 2.80 -2.44
N VAL A 26 5.48 1.64 -1.81
CA VAL A 26 4.62 1.52 -0.62
C VAL A 26 5.40 0.89 0.53
N THR A 27 5.18 1.40 1.74
CA THR A 27 5.58 0.76 2.99
C THR A 27 4.33 0.54 3.82
N VAL A 28 4.16 -0.68 4.33
CA VAL A 28 3.05 -1.03 5.21
C VAL A 28 3.62 -1.32 6.60
N ILE A 29 3.02 -0.72 7.63
CA ILE A 29 3.35 -0.94 9.05
C ILE A 29 2.13 -1.50 9.76
#